data_AF-A0AA92UAA5-F1
#
_entry.id   AF-A0AA92UAA5-F1
#
_cell.length_a   1.000
_cell.length_b   1.000
_cell.length_c   1.000
_cell.angle_alpha   90.00
_cell.angle_beta   90.00
_cell.angle_gamma   90.00
#
_symmetry.space_group_name_H-M   'P 1'
#
loop_
_entity.id
_entity.type
_entity.pdbx_description
1 polymer ?
#
loop_
_entity_poly.entity_id
_entity_poly.type
_entity_poly.pdbx_seq_one_letter_code
_entity_poly.pdbx_strand_id
1 'polypeptide(L)'
;MKTAKLPLYYIGMLLMALPFFFTSCSSDDDGFTPSAGGSDTAGQITGSDGEKLYITSVGDNTFNYNSEGKITKCRAYGSDDYIFSYNPFKISYTDTHGSYSDVTEYYDIALNKNGYIVNMKTRSTYQSDNEENNGEAWFSYDSKGHLTKIASSGTDVYYEDGEKVTEKYSLEYNLSWSNGKLTQIVCNGSEDGEKFTDTATFEYGDNTYPNITKQWTDNYMADIIEDMEFLFYVGYFGVAGDYHPVSASQHDSDGETSTFRYSYEFNDDGSVKASKYKYNNSRYWTTRNYTYMSK
;
A
#
# COMPACT_ATOMS: atom_id res chain seq x y z
N MET A 1 -5.52 -3.71 -23.61
CA MET A 1 -6.64 -3.01 -22.93
C MET A 1 -6.00 -1.89 -22.15
N LYS A 2 -6.23 -0.65 -22.56
CA LYS A 2 -5.76 0.54 -21.82
C LYS A 2 -6.68 0.65 -20.59
N THR A 3 -6.13 0.40 -19.41
CA THR A 3 -6.74 0.85 -18.16
C THR A 3 -6.85 2.36 -18.26
N ALA A 4 -8.09 2.85 -18.25
CA ALA A 4 -8.34 4.27 -18.14
C ALA A 4 -7.82 4.70 -16.77
N LYS A 5 -6.73 5.47 -16.75
CA LYS A 5 -6.47 6.38 -15.64
C LYS A 5 -7.69 7.29 -15.56
N LEU A 6 -8.36 7.31 -14.42
CA LEU A 6 -9.51 8.19 -14.18
C LEU A 6 -9.04 9.64 -14.39
N PRO A 7 -9.67 10.41 -15.30
CA PRO A 7 -9.42 11.83 -15.43
C PRO A 7 -10.33 12.56 -14.44
N LEU A 8 -9.77 13.09 -13.36
CA LEU A 8 -10.47 14.03 -12.49
C LEU A 8 -10.40 15.42 -13.11
N TYR A 9 -11.55 16.01 -13.46
CA TYR A 9 -11.63 17.44 -13.80
C TYR A 9 -13.05 18.00 -13.57
N TYR A 10 -13.08 19.23 -12.99
CA TYR A 10 -14.16 20.25 -12.89
C TYR A 10 -15.26 20.03 -11.81
N ILE A 11 -15.65 20.96 -10.89
CA ILE A 11 -15.88 22.43 -10.93
C ILE A 11 -15.87 23.11 -9.53
N GLY A 12 -15.12 24.22 -9.35
CA GLY A 12 -15.63 25.56 -8.95
C GLY A 12 -15.93 25.96 -7.48
N MET A 13 -15.06 26.84 -6.94
CA MET A 13 -15.31 27.97 -6.00
C MET A 13 -16.11 27.72 -4.69
N LEU A 14 -15.46 27.83 -3.52
CA LEU A 14 -15.45 29.04 -2.64
C LEU A 14 -14.83 28.73 -1.26
N LEU A 15 -13.82 29.53 -0.92
CA LEU A 15 -13.16 29.74 0.39
C LEU A 15 -14.00 29.47 1.68
N MET A 16 -13.40 28.73 2.62
CA MET A 16 -13.07 29.24 3.96
C MET A 16 -12.00 28.36 4.61
N ALA A 17 -10.79 28.90 4.73
CA ALA A 17 -9.67 28.28 5.42
C ALA A 17 -9.91 28.27 6.94
N LEU A 18 -9.76 27.08 7.55
CA LEU A 18 -9.55 26.94 8.99
C LEU A 18 -8.24 26.16 9.20
N PRO A 19 -7.28 26.66 10.00
CA PRO A 19 -6.10 25.89 10.36
C PRO A 19 -6.50 24.81 11.38
N PHE A 20 -6.52 23.55 10.95
CA PHE A 20 -6.57 22.43 11.88
C PHE A 20 -5.17 22.22 12.45
N PHE A 21 -4.97 22.64 13.70
CA PHE A 21 -3.83 22.24 14.51
C PHE A 21 -4.03 20.78 14.92
N PHE A 22 -3.20 19.88 14.40
CA PHE A 22 -3.08 18.52 14.93
C PHE A 22 -2.37 18.58 16.28
N THR A 23 -3.14 18.59 17.38
CA THR A 23 -2.59 18.37 18.73
C THR A 23 -2.43 16.87 18.96
N SER A 24 -1.26 16.34 18.60
CA SER A 24 -0.81 15.03 19.09
C SER A 24 -0.26 15.22 20.50
N CYS A 25 -1.02 14.82 21.52
CA CYS A 25 -0.49 14.62 22.86
C CYS A 25 -0.03 13.17 23.02
N SER A 26 1.24 12.90 22.69
CA SER A 26 2.09 12.05 23.52
C SER A 26 3.52 12.58 23.45
N SER A 27 4.03 12.95 24.60
CA SER A 27 5.43 13.32 24.84
C SER A 27 6.36 12.19 24.41
N ASP A 28 6.98 12.35 23.25
CA ASP A 28 8.39 12.07 22.92
C ASP A 28 8.57 12.48 21.44
N ASP A 29 8.91 13.75 21.24
CA ASP A 29 9.32 14.33 19.95
C ASP A 29 10.71 13.79 19.60
N ASP A 30 10.79 12.52 19.18
CA ASP A 30 11.92 12.03 18.40
C ASP A 30 11.50 12.06 16.94
N GLY A 31 11.94 13.08 16.21
CA GLY A 31 11.75 13.14 14.76
C GLY A 31 12.16 11.81 14.10
N PHE A 32 11.35 11.34 13.15
CA PHE A 32 11.63 10.11 12.44
C PHE A 32 12.99 10.20 11.73
N THR A 33 13.94 9.36 12.17
CA THR A 33 15.27 9.32 11.54
C THR A 33 15.21 8.36 10.35
N PRO A 34 15.56 8.80 9.12
CA PRO A 34 15.60 7.92 7.97
C PRO A 34 16.49 6.69 8.19
N SER A 35 16.02 5.53 7.74
CA SER A 35 16.77 4.29 7.79
C SER A 35 17.83 4.28 6.68
N ALA A 36 19.02 3.80 7.01
CA ALA A 36 20.05 3.53 6.02
C ALA A 36 19.93 2.09 5.47
N GLY A 37 19.60 1.12 6.32
CA GLY A 37 19.70 -0.32 6.01
C GLY A 37 18.41 -1.00 5.57
N GLY A 38 17.26 -0.33 5.62
CA GLY A 38 15.96 -0.96 5.39
C GLY A 38 15.63 -2.06 6.40
N SER A 39 14.64 -2.91 6.11
CA SER A 39 14.22 -4.00 7.01
C SER A 39 15.04 -5.27 6.80
N ASP A 40 15.47 -5.94 7.86
CA ASP A 40 16.19 -7.23 7.80
C ASP A 40 15.25 -8.43 7.56
N THR A 41 13.95 -8.23 7.77
CA THR A 41 12.93 -9.29 7.68
C THR A 41 11.94 -9.05 6.54
N ALA A 42 12.14 -7.99 5.74
CA ALA A 42 11.29 -7.73 4.58
C ALA A 42 11.31 -8.91 3.60
N GLY A 43 10.12 -9.35 3.19
CA GLY A 43 9.90 -10.49 2.32
C GLY A 43 9.93 -11.83 3.03
N GLN A 44 10.28 -11.88 4.32
CA GLN A 44 10.40 -13.11 5.09
C GLN A 44 9.08 -13.41 5.84
N ILE A 45 8.55 -14.61 5.68
CA ILE A 45 7.49 -15.17 6.53
C ILE A 45 8.01 -16.39 7.29
N THR A 46 7.26 -16.84 8.30
CA THR A 46 7.59 -18.05 9.07
C THR A 46 6.46 -19.06 8.89
N GLY A 47 6.79 -20.24 8.32
CA GLY A 47 5.85 -21.35 8.15
C GLY A 47 5.43 -21.98 9.47
N SER A 48 4.42 -22.85 9.43
CA SER A 48 3.91 -23.55 10.63
C SER A 48 4.92 -24.51 11.26
N ASP A 49 5.91 -24.95 10.49
CA ASP A 49 7.05 -25.76 10.93
C ASP A 49 8.21 -24.93 11.48
N GLY A 50 8.10 -23.59 11.42
CA GLY A 50 9.14 -22.64 11.83
C GLY A 50 10.16 -22.30 10.74
N GLU A 51 10.03 -22.85 9.52
CA GLU A 51 10.91 -22.52 8.41
C GLU A 51 10.73 -21.07 7.96
N LYS A 52 11.85 -20.42 7.63
CA LYS A 52 11.85 -19.05 7.09
C LYS A 52 11.73 -19.11 5.58
N LEU A 53 10.66 -18.52 5.05
CA LEU A 53 10.39 -18.49 3.62
C LEU A 53 10.49 -17.05 3.12
N TYR A 54 11.09 -16.86 1.95
CA TYR A 54 11.18 -15.56 1.29
C TYR A 54 10.20 -15.52 0.13
N ILE A 55 9.30 -14.54 0.12
CA ILE A 55 8.34 -14.33 -0.96
C ILE A 55 9.09 -13.91 -2.23
N THR A 56 9.04 -14.71 -3.28
CA THR A 56 9.71 -14.42 -4.56
C THR A 56 8.74 -13.94 -5.63
N SER A 57 7.44 -14.25 -5.50
CA SER A 57 6.41 -13.64 -6.34
C SER A 57 5.03 -13.60 -5.68
N VAL A 58 4.22 -12.62 -6.09
CA VAL A 58 2.78 -12.52 -5.79
C VAL A 58 2.05 -12.07 -7.06
N GLY A 59 1.34 -12.97 -7.72
CA GLY A 59 0.78 -12.71 -9.04
C GLY A 59 1.88 -12.32 -10.03
N ASP A 60 1.74 -11.14 -10.63
CA ASP A 60 2.70 -10.59 -11.60
C ASP A 60 3.85 -9.82 -10.92
N ASN A 61 3.80 -9.65 -9.59
CA ASN A 61 4.86 -9.03 -8.82
C ASN A 61 5.99 -10.03 -8.56
N THR A 62 7.25 -9.70 -8.86
CA THR A 62 8.42 -10.54 -8.51
C THR A 62 9.44 -9.79 -7.66
N PHE A 63 10.11 -10.51 -6.76
CA PHE A 63 11.05 -9.94 -5.79
C PHE A 63 12.43 -10.58 -5.88
N ASN A 64 13.45 -9.74 -5.98
CA ASN A 64 14.85 -10.17 -5.98
C ASN A 64 15.50 -9.78 -4.65
N TYR A 65 16.37 -10.67 -4.16
CA TYR A 65 17.09 -10.49 -2.91
C TYR A 65 18.60 -10.53 -3.15
N ASN A 66 19.37 -9.75 -2.40
CA ASN A 66 20.83 -9.93 -2.32
C ASN A 66 21.20 -11.13 -1.43
N SER A 67 22.50 -11.40 -1.33
CA SER A 67 23.04 -12.47 -0.46
C SER A 67 22.67 -12.29 1.01
N GLU A 68 22.50 -11.05 1.47
CA GLU A 68 22.12 -10.71 2.85
C GLU A 68 20.61 -10.87 3.12
N GLY A 69 19.79 -11.09 2.09
CA GLY A 69 18.33 -11.20 2.25
C GLY A 69 17.58 -9.88 2.16
N LYS A 70 18.25 -8.81 1.74
CA LYS A 70 17.61 -7.54 1.43
C LYS A 70 17.02 -7.57 0.03
N ILE A 71 15.81 -7.04 -0.11
CA ILE A 71 15.18 -6.84 -1.42
C ILE A 71 16.02 -5.84 -2.21
N THR A 72 16.38 -6.16 -3.44
CA THR A 72 17.10 -5.23 -4.34
C THR A 72 16.22 -4.69 -5.43
N LYS A 73 15.15 -5.42 -5.77
CA LYS A 73 14.23 -5.07 -6.83
C LYS A 73 12.88 -5.74 -6.62
N CYS A 74 11.81 -4.99 -6.86
CA CYS A 74 10.50 -5.53 -7.15
C CYS A 74 10.17 -5.22 -8.62
N ARG A 75 9.76 -6.22 -9.40
CA ARG A 75 9.05 -5.96 -10.65
C ARG A 75 7.56 -5.99 -10.33
N ALA A 76 6.95 -4.82 -10.20
CA ALA A 76 5.54 -4.70 -9.90
C ALA A 76 4.69 -4.78 -11.19
N TYR A 77 3.48 -5.32 -11.07
CA TYR A 77 2.50 -5.38 -12.17
C TYR A 77 3.02 -6.01 -13.48
N GLY A 78 4.07 -6.84 -13.40
CA GLY A 78 4.70 -7.51 -14.54
C GLY A 78 5.65 -6.67 -15.39
N SER A 79 5.69 -5.34 -15.23
CA SER A 79 6.53 -4.44 -16.04
C SER A 79 7.38 -3.46 -15.25
N ASP A 80 6.96 -3.08 -14.05
CA ASP A 80 7.45 -1.88 -13.40
C ASP A 80 8.57 -2.19 -12.42
N ASP A 81 9.80 -1.78 -12.76
CA ASP A 81 10.98 -2.12 -11.98
C ASP A 81 11.23 -1.09 -10.86
N TYR A 82 10.80 -1.42 -9.65
CA TYR A 82 11.10 -0.69 -8.42
C TYR A 82 12.44 -1.15 -7.84
N ILE A 83 13.41 -0.26 -7.76
CA ILE A 83 14.78 -0.55 -7.28
C ILE A 83 14.91 -0.11 -5.82
N PHE A 84 15.37 -1.04 -4.98
CA PHE A 84 15.62 -0.81 -3.56
C PHE A 84 17.12 -0.51 -3.38
N SER A 85 17.43 0.70 -2.94
CA SER A 85 18.79 1.15 -2.64
C SER A 85 18.94 1.35 -1.13
N TYR A 86 20.13 1.07 -0.61
CA TYR A 86 20.45 1.19 0.81
C TYR A 86 21.62 2.15 1.01
N ASN A 87 21.65 2.82 2.15
CA ASN A 87 22.60 3.88 2.52
C ASN A 87 22.58 5.11 1.58
N PRO A 88 21.49 5.91 1.56
CA PRO A 88 20.28 5.80 2.38
C PRO A 88 19.24 4.83 1.80
N PHE A 89 18.28 4.39 2.63
CA PHE A 89 17.19 3.55 2.17
C PHE A 89 16.24 4.34 1.24
N LYS A 90 16.12 3.90 -0.01
CA LYS A 90 15.31 4.53 -1.07
C LYS A 90 14.66 3.46 -1.94
N ILE A 91 13.48 3.74 -2.46
CA ILE A 91 12.83 2.95 -3.51
C ILE A 91 12.59 3.87 -4.71
N SER A 92 13.00 3.47 -5.91
CA SER A 92 12.81 4.30 -7.11
C SER A 92 12.27 3.49 -8.28
N TYR A 93 11.40 4.10 -9.06
CA TYR A 93 10.86 3.61 -10.31
C TYR A 93 11.18 4.61 -11.42
N THR A 94 11.47 4.09 -12.60
CA THR A 94 11.65 4.90 -13.81
C THR A 94 11.01 4.19 -14.99
N ASP A 95 10.01 4.84 -15.60
CA ASP A 95 9.51 4.46 -16.92
C ASP A 95 10.20 5.30 -17.98
N THR A 96 10.50 4.73 -19.15
CA THR A 96 11.15 5.44 -20.24
C THR A 96 10.36 5.25 -21.54
N HIS A 97 9.85 6.36 -22.06
CA HIS A 97 9.07 6.44 -23.29
C HIS A 97 9.85 7.22 -24.36
N GLY A 98 10.69 6.51 -25.12
CA GLY A 98 11.51 7.14 -26.16
C GLY A 98 12.53 8.12 -25.57
N SER A 99 12.28 9.42 -25.72
CA SER A 99 13.13 10.50 -25.18
C SER A 99 12.70 11.04 -23.82
N TYR A 100 11.56 10.58 -23.29
CA TYR A 100 11.01 11.01 -22.01
C TYR A 100 11.25 9.94 -20.95
N SER A 101 11.47 10.38 -19.71
CA SER A 101 11.52 9.49 -18.55
C SER A 101 10.63 10.02 -17.45
N ASP A 102 9.78 9.14 -16.95
CA ASP A 102 8.92 9.39 -15.81
C ASP A 102 9.54 8.70 -14.60
N VAL A 103 9.74 9.45 -13.52
CA VAL A 103 10.48 8.99 -12.34
C VAL A 103 9.63 9.17 -11.10
N THR A 104 9.56 8.14 -10.27
CA THR A 104 9.00 8.20 -8.91
C THR A 104 10.05 7.73 -7.92
N GLU A 105 10.27 8.49 -6.85
CA GLU A 105 11.19 8.14 -5.79
C GLU A 105 10.52 8.24 -4.42
N TYR A 106 10.67 7.18 -3.64
CA TYR A 106 10.39 7.13 -2.22
C TYR A 106 11.70 7.22 -1.44
N TYR A 107 11.84 8.25 -0.62
CA TYR A 107 13.09 8.57 0.07
C TYR A 107 12.83 9.01 1.51
N ASP A 108 13.91 9.27 2.26
CA ASP A 108 13.87 9.53 3.70
C ASP A 108 13.04 8.47 4.47
N ILE A 109 13.10 7.21 4.02
CA ILE A 109 12.24 6.15 4.55
C ILE A 109 12.70 5.78 5.97
N ALA A 110 11.88 6.11 6.97
CA ALA A 110 12.12 5.76 8.36
C ALA A 110 11.41 4.45 8.73
N LEU A 111 12.08 3.62 9.54
CA LEU A 111 11.54 2.36 10.03
C LEU A 111 11.45 2.36 11.57
N ASN A 112 10.46 1.67 12.13
CA ASN A 112 10.45 1.35 13.56
C ASN A 112 11.39 0.17 13.87
N LYS A 113 11.52 -0.17 15.16
CA LYS A 113 12.36 -1.28 15.65
C LYS A 113 12.03 -2.66 15.09
N ASN A 114 10.82 -2.85 14.56
CA ASN A 114 10.37 -4.10 13.95
C ASN A 114 10.62 -4.13 12.43
N GLY A 115 11.18 -3.05 11.86
CA GLY A 115 11.43 -2.92 10.43
C GLY A 115 10.24 -2.43 9.62
N TYR A 116 9.17 -1.95 10.25
CA TYR A 116 8.00 -1.41 9.53
C TYR A 116 8.20 0.07 9.20
N ILE A 117 7.78 0.50 8.01
CA ILE A 117 7.85 1.89 7.59
C ILE A 117 6.97 2.73 8.50
N VAL A 118 7.50 3.82 9.06
CA VAL A 118 6.74 4.77 9.89
C VAL A 118 6.62 6.14 9.25
N ASN A 119 7.53 6.47 8.32
CA ASN A 119 7.49 7.68 7.52
C ASN A 119 8.22 7.45 6.19
N MET A 120 7.73 8.12 5.15
CA MET A 120 8.44 8.22 3.87
C MET A 120 8.01 9.45 3.11
N LYS A 121 8.92 9.98 2.29
CA LYS A 121 8.64 11.05 1.34
C LYS A 121 8.59 10.49 -0.06
N THR A 122 7.76 11.11 -0.89
CA THR A 122 7.61 10.79 -2.30
C THR A 122 7.91 12.02 -3.13
N ARG A 123 8.56 11.81 -4.26
CA ARG A 123 8.59 12.79 -5.35
C ARG A 123 8.44 12.06 -6.67
N SER A 124 7.65 12.62 -7.57
CA SER A 124 7.53 12.15 -8.95
C SER A 124 7.72 13.29 -9.93
N THR A 125 8.28 12.97 -11.09
CA THR A 125 8.34 13.87 -12.24
C THR A 125 7.94 13.07 -13.47
N TYR A 126 6.83 13.45 -14.08
CA TYR A 126 6.30 12.85 -15.30
C TYR A 126 6.60 13.79 -16.46
N GLN A 127 7.68 13.53 -17.19
CA GLN A 127 8.08 14.37 -18.32
C GLN A 127 7.13 14.23 -19.51
N SER A 128 6.49 13.05 -19.63
CA SER A 128 5.48 12.78 -20.65
C SER A 128 4.30 13.75 -20.55
N ASP A 129 3.88 14.04 -19.32
CA ASP A 129 2.67 14.82 -19.01
C ASP A 129 2.99 16.23 -18.46
N ASN A 130 4.28 16.54 -18.25
CA ASN A 130 4.75 17.77 -17.61
C ASN A 130 4.17 17.97 -16.19
N GLU A 131 4.14 16.87 -15.43
CA GLU A 131 3.55 16.81 -14.09
C GLU A 131 4.63 16.53 -13.02
N GLU A 132 4.42 17.06 -11.82
CA GLU A 132 5.26 16.79 -10.65
C GLU A 132 4.38 16.50 -9.43
N ASN A 133 4.76 15.49 -8.66
CA ASN A 133 4.14 15.18 -7.36
C ASN A 133 5.20 15.29 -6.27
N ASN A 134 4.83 15.85 -5.13
CA ASN A 134 5.64 15.78 -3.91
C ASN A 134 4.73 15.44 -2.74
N GLY A 135 5.09 14.44 -1.95
CA GLY A 135 4.26 13.96 -0.85
C GLY A 135 5.05 13.44 0.33
N GLU A 136 4.36 13.27 1.44
CA GLU A 136 4.88 12.61 2.64
C GLU A 136 3.77 11.77 3.26
N ALA A 137 4.14 10.58 3.75
CA ALA A 137 3.23 9.65 4.40
C ALA A 137 3.77 9.19 5.76
N TRP A 138 2.87 8.99 6.71
CA TRP A 138 3.12 8.49 8.06
C TRP A 138 2.25 7.28 8.35
N PHE A 139 2.85 6.31 9.05
CA PHE A 139 2.24 5.01 9.28
C PHE A 139 2.27 4.69 10.78
N SER A 140 1.13 4.28 11.33
CA SER A 140 0.99 3.94 12.74
C SER A 140 0.58 2.49 12.93
N TYR A 141 1.05 1.88 14.02
CA TYR A 141 0.84 0.46 14.30
C TYR A 141 0.31 0.26 15.72
N ASP A 142 -0.48 -0.79 15.91
CA ASP A 142 -0.79 -1.28 17.26
C ASP A 142 0.40 -2.05 17.87
N SER A 143 0.27 -2.47 19.13
CA SER A 143 1.32 -3.22 19.82
C SER A 143 1.57 -4.63 19.25
N LYS A 144 0.68 -5.14 18.40
CA LYS A 144 0.81 -6.44 17.73
C LYS A 144 1.47 -6.31 16.35
N GLY A 145 1.69 -5.08 15.88
CA GLY A 145 2.29 -4.81 14.57
C GLY A 145 1.27 -4.71 13.45
N HIS A 146 -0.02 -4.59 13.74
CA HIS A 146 -1.03 -4.30 12.73
C HIS A 146 -0.99 -2.83 12.35
N LEU A 147 -1.06 -2.52 11.05
CA LEU A 147 -1.21 -1.14 10.58
C LEU A 147 -2.57 -0.60 11.00
N THR A 148 -2.59 0.56 11.66
CA THR A 148 -3.80 1.20 12.21
C THR A 148 -4.12 2.52 11.53
N LYS A 149 -3.11 3.20 10.97
CA LYS A 149 -3.29 4.48 10.30
C LYS A 149 -2.27 4.69 9.19
N ILE A 150 -2.72 5.25 8.08
CA ILE A 150 -1.88 5.89 7.06
C ILE A 150 -2.37 7.33 6.95
N ALA A 151 -1.48 8.29 7.12
CA ALA A 151 -1.77 9.69 6.83
C ALA A 151 -0.80 10.15 5.75
N SER A 152 -1.29 10.70 4.65
CA SER A 152 -0.46 11.27 3.60
C SER A 152 -0.96 12.64 3.20
N SER A 153 -0.04 13.47 2.70
CA SER A 153 -0.38 14.76 2.12
C SER A 153 0.69 15.18 1.12
N GLY A 154 0.30 15.99 0.15
CA GLY A 154 1.24 16.44 -0.86
C GLY A 154 0.68 17.52 -1.77
N THR A 155 1.42 17.72 -2.85
CA THR A 155 1.07 18.63 -3.93
C THR A 155 1.26 17.96 -5.27
N ASP A 156 0.31 18.17 -6.16
CA ASP A 156 0.42 17.88 -7.58
C ASP A 156 0.56 19.17 -8.36
N VAL A 157 1.42 19.14 -9.37
CA VAL A 157 1.69 20.27 -10.25
C VAL A 157 1.52 19.78 -11.66
N TYR A 158 0.65 20.42 -12.43
CA TYR A 158 0.42 20.13 -13.84
C TYR A 158 0.15 21.43 -14.61
N TYR A 159 -0.08 21.33 -15.91
CA TYR A 159 -0.35 22.49 -16.76
C TYR A 159 -1.70 22.36 -17.47
N GLU A 160 -2.60 23.31 -17.24
CA GLU A 160 -3.89 23.42 -17.92
C GLU A 160 -3.91 24.69 -18.78
N ASP A 161 -4.23 24.57 -20.07
CA ASP A 161 -4.19 25.67 -21.03
C ASP A 161 -2.87 26.47 -21.07
N GLY A 162 -1.76 25.82 -20.71
CA GLY A 162 -0.42 26.42 -20.65
C GLY A 162 -0.13 27.17 -19.35
N GLU A 163 -1.07 27.22 -18.41
CA GLU A 163 -0.90 27.78 -17.08
C GLU A 163 -0.52 26.69 -16.07
N LYS A 164 0.39 27.02 -15.16
CA LYS A 164 0.81 26.11 -14.09
C LYS A 164 -0.27 26.04 -13.01
N VAL A 165 -0.83 24.86 -12.81
CA VAL A 165 -1.77 24.55 -11.73
C VAL A 165 -1.03 23.83 -10.61
N THR A 166 -1.46 24.06 -9.36
CA THR A 166 -0.92 23.34 -8.21
C THR A 166 -2.06 22.98 -7.28
N GLU A 167 -2.28 21.68 -7.13
CA GLU A 167 -3.31 21.12 -6.27
C GLU A 167 -2.68 20.53 -5.02
N LYS A 168 -3.48 20.48 -3.95
CA LYS A 168 -3.09 19.86 -2.68
C LYS A 168 -4.03 18.71 -2.40
N TYR A 169 -3.45 17.61 -1.93
CA TYR A 169 -4.20 16.48 -1.43
C TYR A 169 -3.80 16.12 -0.01
N SER A 170 -4.73 15.49 0.71
CA SER A 170 -4.46 14.80 1.96
C SER A 170 -5.35 13.56 2.07
N LEU A 171 -4.77 12.42 2.43
CA LEU A 171 -5.49 11.16 2.62
C LEU A 171 -5.23 10.64 4.04
N GLU A 172 -6.29 10.19 4.70
CA GLU A 172 -6.19 9.54 6.01
C GLU A 172 -6.94 8.21 6.02
N TYR A 173 -6.19 7.11 5.98
CA TYR A 173 -6.70 5.76 6.13
C TYR A 173 -6.67 5.34 7.59
N ASN A 174 -7.80 4.96 8.15
CA ASN A 174 -7.92 4.39 9.48
C ASN A 174 -8.32 2.92 9.37
N LEU A 175 -7.45 2.02 9.88
CA LEU A 175 -7.62 0.58 9.83
C LEU A 175 -8.04 0.06 11.21
N SER A 176 -9.26 -0.47 11.28
CA SER A 176 -9.87 -0.93 12.53
C SER A 176 -9.73 -2.43 12.70
N TRP A 177 -9.18 -2.85 13.84
CA TRP A 177 -8.93 -4.25 14.16
C TRP A 177 -9.78 -4.73 15.34
N SER A 178 -10.33 -5.94 15.24
CA SER A 178 -11.05 -6.58 16.34
C SER A 178 -10.74 -8.07 16.37
N ASN A 179 -10.36 -8.59 17.54
CA ASN A 179 -10.05 -10.01 17.74
C ASN A 179 -9.06 -10.57 16.71
N GLY A 180 -8.03 -9.79 16.36
CA GLY A 180 -7.01 -10.18 15.38
C GLY A 180 -7.46 -10.13 13.92
N LYS A 181 -8.60 -9.50 13.61
CA LYS A 181 -9.13 -9.36 12.25
C LYS A 181 -9.21 -7.89 11.86
N LEU A 182 -8.87 -7.57 10.61
CA LEU A 182 -9.11 -6.25 10.03
C LEU A 182 -10.60 -6.17 9.74
N THR A 183 -11.32 -5.30 10.44
CA THR A 183 -12.77 -5.18 10.27
C THR A 183 -13.16 -4.11 9.27
N GLN A 184 -12.37 -3.04 9.18
CA GLN A 184 -12.70 -1.89 8.35
C GLN A 184 -11.45 -1.09 7.99
N ILE A 185 -11.47 -0.50 6.79
CA ILE A 185 -10.60 0.61 6.40
C ILE A 185 -11.53 1.79 6.07
N VAL A 186 -11.28 2.96 6.65
CA VAL A 186 -11.95 4.20 6.28
C VAL A 186 -10.91 5.17 5.75
N CYS A 187 -11.04 5.56 4.47
CA CYS A 187 -10.26 6.63 3.88
C CYS A 187 -11.05 7.94 4.01
N ASN A 188 -10.43 8.97 4.59
CA ASN A 188 -10.93 10.34 4.51
C ASN A 188 -9.94 11.14 3.67
N GLY A 189 -10.38 11.57 2.50
CA GLY A 189 -9.58 12.35 1.57
C GLY A 189 -9.99 13.81 1.52
N SER A 190 -9.06 14.64 1.10
CA SER A 190 -9.36 15.99 0.64
C SER A 190 -8.47 16.36 -0.53
N GLU A 191 -9.09 16.89 -1.59
CA GLU A 191 -8.44 17.37 -2.81
C GLU A 191 -8.98 18.78 -3.08
N ASP A 192 -8.09 19.77 -3.09
CA ASP A 192 -8.42 21.21 -3.17
C ASP A 192 -9.56 21.68 -2.22
N GLY A 193 -9.68 21.04 -1.06
CA GLY A 193 -10.69 21.37 -0.05
C GLY A 193 -12.04 20.68 -0.24
N GLU A 194 -12.28 20.01 -1.36
CA GLU A 194 -13.33 19.00 -1.47
C GLU A 194 -12.97 17.82 -0.59
N LYS A 195 -13.96 17.16 0.00
CA LYS A 195 -13.76 16.08 0.95
C LYS A 195 -14.55 14.87 0.52
N PHE A 196 -13.93 13.71 0.64
CA PHE A 196 -14.55 12.43 0.36
C PHE A 196 -14.26 11.44 1.49
N THR A 197 -15.12 10.44 1.59
CA THR A 197 -14.94 9.33 2.50
C THR A 197 -15.28 8.04 1.79
N ASP A 198 -14.32 7.13 1.74
CA ASP A 198 -14.51 5.78 1.25
C ASP A 198 -14.33 4.79 2.40
N THR A 199 -15.06 3.68 2.36
CA THR A 199 -15.05 2.68 3.43
C THR A 199 -15.03 1.28 2.86
N ALA A 200 -14.05 0.47 3.26
CA ALA A 200 -14.03 -0.96 3.05
C ALA A 200 -14.35 -1.70 4.35
N THR A 201 -15.29 -2.65 4.32
CA THR A 201 -15.64 -3.50 5.48
C THR A 201 -15.36 -4.96 5.12
N PHE A 202 -14.80 -5.72 6.07
CA PHE A 202 -14.31 -7.08 5.84
C PHE A 202 -15.06 -8.11 6.68
N GLU A 203 -15.37 -9.23 6.05
CA GLU A 203 -16.07 -10.35 6.65
C GLU A 203 -15.21 -11.60 6.62
N TYR A 204 -15.36 -12.48 7.61
CA TYR A 204 -14.47 -13.63 7.82
C TYR A 204 -15.19 -14.98 7.83
N GLY A 205 -16.52 -14.98 7.71
CA GLY A 205 -17.34 -16.17 7.91
C GLY A 205 -17.06 -16.82 9.27
N ASP A 206 -17.15 -18.14 9.33
CA ASP A 206 -16.80 -18.94 10.52
C ASP A 206 -15.28 -19.16 10.64
N ASN A 207 -14.48 -18.10 10.45
CA ASN A 207 -13.02 -18.15 10.50
C ASN A 207 -12.41 -19.16 9.51
N THR A 208 -12.96 -19.19 8.30
CA THR A 208 -12.71 -20.25 7.30
C THR A 208 -11.25 -20.37 6.89
N TYR A 209 -10.48 -19.27 6.93
CA TYR A 209 -9.10 -19.22 6.44
C TYR A 209 -8.14 -18.67 7.51
N PRO A 210 -7.56 -19.53 8.37
CA PRO A 210 -6.50 -19.12 9.29
C PRO A 210 -5.28 -18.54 8.55
N ASN A 211 -4.71 -17.47 9.10
CA ASN A 211 -3.49 -16.84 8.59
C ASN A 211 -2.34 -17.09 9.57
N ILE A 212 -1.76 -18.29 9.49
CA ILE A 212 -0.72 -18.74 10.43
C ILE A 212 0.56 -17.93 10.24
N THR A 213 0.87 -17.54 9.01
CA THR A 213 2.08 -16.81 8.62
C THR A 213 1.96 -15.29 8.80
N LYS A 214 0.78 -14.77 9.17
CA LYS A 214 0.45 -13.34 9.28
C LYS A 214 0.70 -12.54 8.01
N GLN A 215 0.54 -13.19 6.86
CA GLN A 215 0.86 -12.63 5.55
C GLN A 215 -0.28 -11.73 5.04
N TRP A 216 0.09 -10.59 4.46
CA TRP A 216 -0.84 -9.76 3.69
C TRP A 216 -1.12 -10.37 2.32
N THR A 217 -2.35 -10.22 1.85
CA THR A 217 -2.79 -10.58 0.49
C THR A 217 -3.50 -9.38 -0.13
N ASP A 218 -3.58 -9.33 -1.46
CA ASP A 218 -4.30 -8.31 -2.23
C ASP A 218 -5.75 -8.09 -1.72
N ASN A 219 -6.38 -9.18 -1.30
CA ASN A 219 -7.73 -9.17 -0.75
C ASN A 219 -7.93 -8.31 0.53
N TYR A 220 -6.87 -7.86 1.21
CA TYR A 220 -7.01 -6.95 2.36
C TYR A 220 -7.08 -5.48 1.95
N MET A 221 -6.72 -5.13 0.72
CA MET A 221 -6.76 -3.75 0.26
C MET A 221 -8.16 -3.36 -0.25
N ALA A 222 -8.94 -4.32 -0.77
CA ALA A 222 -10.29 -4.08 -1.30
C ALA A 222 -10.39 -2.85 -2.22
N ASP A 223 -9.36 -2.63 -3.05
CA ASP A 223 -9.22 -1.49 -3.98
C ASP A 223 -9.24 -0.10 -3.31
N ILE A 224 -8.97 0.00 -2.00
CA ILE A 224 -8.93 1.28 -1.29
C ILE A 224 -7.51 1.81 -1.08
N ILE A 225 -6.53 0.92 -0.96
CA ILE A 225 -5.11 1.30 -0.82
C ILE A 225 -4.44 0.90 -2.12
N GLU A 226 -4.25 1.89 -2.98
CA GLU A 226 -3.57 1.78 -4.26
C GLU A 226 -2.16 2.35 -4.17
N ASP A 227 -1.33 1.94 -5.12
CA ASP A 227 0.09 2.27 -5.23
C ASP A 227 0.92 1.80 -4.01
N MET A 228 1.97 1.02 -4.28
CA MET A 228 2.81 0.36 -3.26
C MET A 228 2.23 -0.88 -2.58
N GLU A 229 1.21 -1.54 -3.16
CA GLU A 229 0.68 -2.83 -2.65
C GLU A 229 1.78 -3.87 -2.38
N PHE A 230 2.84 -3.87 -3.19
CA PHE A 230 3.95 -4.80 -3.08
C PHE A 230 4.68 -4.71 -1.74
N LEU A 231 4.65 -3.56 -1.06
CA LEU A 231 5.25 -3.38 0.26
C LEU A 231 4.45 -4.06 1.37
N PHE A 232 3.14 -4.25 1.20
CA PHE A 232 2.33 -5.08 2.10
C PHE A 232 2.76 -6.55 1.97
N TYR A 233 2.90 -7.04 0.73
CA TYR A 233 3.29 -8.44 0.49
C TYR A 233 4.60 -8.81 1.17
N VAL A 234 5.56 -7.90 1.19
CA VAL A 234 6.87 -8.13 1.80
C VAL A 234 6.98 -7.62 3.24
N GLY A 235 5.88 -7.26 3.89
CA GLY A 235 5.84 -6.98 5.33
C GLY A 235 6.45 -5.64 5.77
N TYR A 236 6.68 -4.70 4.86
CA TYR A 236 7.10 -3.35 5.24
C TYR A 236 6.00 -2.57 5.96
N PHE A 237 4.73 -2.95 5.76
CA PHE A 237 3.58 -2.37 6.43
C PHE A 237 3.01 -3.23 7.57
N GLY A 238 3.90 -3.90 8.30
CA GLY A 238 3.52 -4.70 9.45
C GLY A 238 2.96 -6.06 9.07
N VAL A 239 2.21 -6.66 9.99
CA VAL A 239 1.63 -8.00 9.84
C VAL A 239 0.13 -7.94 9.60
N ALA A 240 -0.39 -8.92 8.86
CA ALA A 240 -1.82 -9.09 8.68
C ALA A 240 -2.47 -9.79 9.90
N GLY A 241 -3.79 -9.97 9.84
CA GLY A 241 -4.58 -10.56 10.91
C GLY A 241 -4.38 -12.06 11.11
N ASP A 242 -5.07 -12.60 12.11
CA ASP A 242 -5.11 -14.01 12.47
C ASP A 242 -5.86 -14.89 11.47
N TYR A 243 -6.69 -14.28 10.62
CA TYR A 243 -7.49 -14.92 9.60
C TYR A 243 -7.48 -14.06 8.34
N HIS A 244 -7.68 -14.68 7.18
CA HIS A 244 -7.97 -14.00 5.93
C HIS A 244 -9.48 -13.75 5.77
N PRO A 245 -9.89 -12.59 5.22
CA PRO A 245 -11.31 -12.29 4.99
C PRO A 245 -11.90 -13.19 3.90
N VAL A 246 -13.18 -13.53 3.99
CA VAL A 246 -13.93 -14.27 2.95
C VAL A 246 -14.65 -13.34 1.97
N SER A 247 -14.82 -12.07 2.34
CA SER A 247 -15.39 -11.03 1.49
C SER A 247 -15.07 -9.64 2.02
N ALA A 248 -15.23 -8.64 1.16
CA ALA A 248 -15.30 -7.25 1.56
C ALA A 248 -16.42 -6.52 0.81
N SER A 249 -16.85 -5.39 1.35
CA SER A 249 -17.63 -4.38 0.63
C SER A 249 -16.94 -3.03 0.73
N GLN A 250 -16.80 -2.37 -0.41
CA GLN A 250 -16.29 -1.00 -0.52
C GLN A 250 -17.47 -0.09 -0.86
N HIS A 251 -17.58 0.99 -0.11
CA HIS A 251 -18.51 2.10 -0.36
C HIS A 251 -17.66 3.31 -0.70
N ASP A 252 -17.87 3.88 -1.88
CA ASP A 252 -17.21 5.13 -2.27
C ASP A 252 -18.07 6.33 -1.89
N SER A 253 -17.44 7.50 -1.98
CA SER A 253 -18.07 8.79 -1.71
C SER A 253 -19.21 9.17 -2.66
N ASP A 254 -19.26 8.56 -3.86
CA ASP A 254 -20.35 8.72 -4.83
C ASP A 254 -21.58 7.86 -4.50
N GLY A 255 -21.45 6.97 -3.49
CA GLY A 255 -22.51 6.10 -3.01
C GLY A 255 -22.63 4.79 -3.78
N GLU A 256 -21.66 4.46 -4.64
CA GLU A 256 -21.59 3.13 -5.23
C GLU A 256 -21.09 2.11 -4.19
N THR A 257 -21.40 0.84 -4.45
CA THR A 257 -20.98 -0.25 -3.58
C THR A 257 -20.41 -1.36 -4.43
N SER A 258 -19.13 -1.62 -4.20
CA SER A 258 -18.39 -2.75 -4.75
C SER A 258 -18.34 -3.87 -3.72
N THR A 259 -18.61 -5.09 -4.16
CA THR A 259 -18.53 -6.28 -3.29
C THR A 259 -17.49 -7.25 -3.83
N PHE A 260 -16.76 -7.87 -2.92
CA PHE A 260 -15.72 -8.81 -3.24
C PHE A 260 -15.98 -10.12 -2.51
N ARG A 261 -15.74 -11.25 -3.16
CA ARG A 261 -15.65 -12.54 -2.46
C ARG A 261 -14.28 -13.12 -2.66
N TYR A 262 -13.76 -13.75 -1.61
CA TYR A 262 -12.40 -14.23 -1.52
C TYR A 262 -12.35 -15.74 -1.31
N SER A 263 -11.27 -16.35 -1.78
CA SER A 263 -10.92 -17.75 -1.54
C SER A 263 -9.41 -17.88 -1.52
N TYR A 264 -8.92 -18.84 -0.73
CA TYR A 264 -7.49 -19.07 -0.58
C TYR A 264 -7.15 -20.54 -0.74
N GLU A 265 -5.94 -20.79 -1.25
CA GLU A 265 -5.26 -22.07 -1.19
C GLU A 265 -3.96 -21.87 -0.41
N PHE A 266 -3.58 -22.85 0.39
CA PHE A 266 -2.38 -22.80 1.22
C PHE A 266 -1.42 -23.94 0.85
N ASN A 267 -0.13 -23.72 1.09
CA ASN A 267 0.86 -24.79 1.12
C ASN A 267 0.76 -25.55 2.44
N ASP A 268 1.45 -26.69 2.54
CA ASP A 268 1.44 -27.53 3.75
C ASP A 268 2.04 -26.81 4.98
N ASP A 269 2.93 -25.84 4.76
CA ASP A 269 3.53 -24.97 5.78
C ASP A 269 2.62 -23.81 6.22
N GLY A 270 1.40 -23.73 5.70
CA GLY A 270 0.43 -22.68 6.00
C GLY A 270 0.66 -21.33 5.30
N SER A 271 1.69 -21.19 4.47
CA SER A 271 1.86 -20.03 3.59
C SER A 271 0.77 -20.00 2.51
N VAL A 272 0.39 -18.79 2.07
CA VAL A 272 -0.60 -18.65 1.01
C VAL A 272 0.00 -19.20 -0.29
N LYS A 273 -0.66 -20.14 -0.94
CA LYS A 273 -0.30 -20.64 -2.28
C LYS A 273 -0.97 -19.81 -3.37
N ALA A 274 -2.25 -19.51 -3.16
CA ALA A 274 -3.02 -18.65 -4.05
C ALA A 274 -4.07 -17.86 -3.27
N SER A 275 -4.21 -16.57 -3.59
CA SER A 275 -5.39 -15.78 -3.25
C SER A 275 -6.26 -15.63 -4.49
N LYS A 276 -7.57 -15.62 -4.29
CA LYS A 276 -8.55 -15.43 -5.36
C LYS A 276 -9.58 -14.43 -4.92
N TYR A 277 -10.03 -13.62 -5.86
CA TYR A 277 -11.18 -12.76 -5.65
C TYR A 277 -12.10 -12.74 -6.87
N LYS A 278 -13.36 -12.39 -6.62
CA LYS A 278 -14.31 -12.00 -7.66
C LYS A 278 -14.99 -10.70 -7.27
N TYR A 279 -15.09 -9.81 -8.25
CA TYR A 279 -15.74 -8.52 -8.13
C TYR A 279 -17.23 -8.63 -8.45
N ASN A 280 -18.08 -8.08 -7.58
CA ASN A 280 -19.53 -8.10 -7.66
C ASN A 280 -20.08 -9.50 -8.01
N ASN A 281 -20.94 -9.57 -9.01
CA ASN A 281 -21.54 -10.81 -9.50
C ASN A 281 -20.72 -11.45 -10.64
N SER A 282 -19.42 -11.12 -10.76
CA SER A 282 -18.55 -11.76 -11.75
C SER A 282 -18.57 -13.28 -11.62
N ARG A 283 -18.60 -13.94 -12.77
CA ARG A 283 -18.49 -15.41 -12.87
C ARG A 283 -17.04 -15.88 -12.80
N TYR A 284 -16.08 -14.96 -12.97
CA TYR A 284 -14.66 -15.28 -13.06
C TYR A 284 -13.95 -14.90 -11.78
N TRP A 285 -13.06 -15.79 -11.34
CA TRP A 285 -12.12 -15.52 -10.26
C TRP A 285 -10.83 -14.99 -10.87
N THR A 286 -10.37 -13.85 -10.37
CA THR A 286 -8.97 -13.44 -10.50
C THR A 286 -8.16 -14.25 -9.50
N THR A 287 -7.00 -14.76 -9.91
CA THR A 287 -6.12 -15.57 -9.05
C THR A 287 -4.73 -14.94 -9.01
N ARG A 288 -4.17 -14.78 -7.81
CA ARG A 288 -2.76 -14.44 -7.58
C ARG A 288 -2.07 -15.65 -6.99
N ASN A 289 -1.06 -16.15 -7.69
CA ASN A 289 -0.23 -17.25 -7.18
C ASN A 289 0.96 -16.68 -6.41
N TYR A 290 1.33 -17.36 -5.35
CA TYR A 290 2.43 -16.97 -4.47
C TYR A 290 3.55 -18.00 -4.62
N THR A 291 4.77 -17.51 -4.75
CA THR A 291 5.95 -18.38 -4.75
C THR A 291 6.95 -17.94 -3.70
N TYR A 292 7.67 -18.92 -3.18
CA TYR A 292 8.60 -18.77 -2.09
C TYR A 292 9.91 -19.47 -2.40
N MET A 293 10.97 -19.03 -1.74
CA MET A 293 12.22 -19.78 -1.62
C MET A 293 12.57 -19.98 -0.15
N SER A 294 13.12 -21.14 0.17
CA SER A 294 13.88 -21.33 1.40
C SER A 294 15.28 -20.72 1.23
N LYS A 295 15.87 -20.24 2.32
CA LYS A 295 17.27 -19.78 2.36
C LYS A 295 18.09 -20.65 3.29
#